data_AF-A0A0C2GKW1-F1
#
_entry.id   AF-A0A0C2GKW1-F1
#
_cell.length_a   1.000
_cell.length_b   1.000
_cell.length_c   1.000
_cell.angle_alpha   90.00
_cell.angle_beta   90.00
_cell.angle_gamma   90.00
#
_symmetry.space_group_name_H-M   'P 1'
#
loop_
_entity.id
_entity.type
_entity.pdbx_description
1 polymer ?
#
loop_
_entity_poly.entity_id
_entity_poly.type
_entity_poly.pdbx_seq_one_letter_code
_entity_poly.pdbx_strand_id
1 'polypeptide(L)'
;MRMQHNLEQQIQARNQSGVTEEALREFSMMFKHFDKEKCGRLDHQQFKSCLRALGYDLPMVDEGQPEPEFNRILDIVDPNRDGYVTLQDYMAFMISKETENIQSSEEIEMAFRALSKEFRPYVTAEELYANLTTEQAEYCIKRMKPYTDAISGRSIQGGLDYEQFVHALFQS
;
A
#
# COMPACT_ATOMS: atom_id res chain seq x y z
N MET A 1 20.51 -11.92 -20.75
CA MET A 1 19.13 -12.42 -20.51
C MET A 1 19.00 -13.03 -19.10
N ARG A 2 19.22 -12.23 -18.05
CA ARG A 2 18.96 -12.61 -16.63
C ARG A 2 18.11 -11.55 -15.90
N MET A 3 18.16 -10.31 -16.37
CA MET A 3 17.40 -9.17 -15.85
C MET A 3 15.89 -9.25 -16.14
N GLN A 4 15.49 -9.82 -17.29
CA GLN A 4 14.06 -10.07 -17.60
C GLN A 4 13.48 -11.14 -16.67
N HIS A 5 14.25 -12.18 -16.33
CA HIS A 5 13.75 -13.30 -15.54
C HIS A 5 13.49 -12.93 -14.07
N ASN A 6 14.27 -11.99 -13.51
CA ASN A 6 14.03 -11.50 -12.14
C ASN A 6 12.88 -10.49 -12.08
N LEU A 7 12.73 -9.65 -13.11
CA LEU A 7 11.55 -8.79 -13.25
C LEU A 7 10.29 -9.64 -13.45
N GLU A 8 10.32 -10.71 -14.23
CA GLU A 8 9.18 -11.63 -14.41
C GLU A 8 8.79 -12.35 -13.12
N GLN A 9 9.75 -12.70 -12.25
CA GLN A 9 9.47 -13.27 -10.94
C GLN A 9 8.89 -12.24 -9.96
N GLN A 10 9.37 -10.98 -10.00
CA GLN A 10 8.77 -9.88 -9.23
C GLN A 10 7.40 -9.45 -9.78
N ILE A 11 7.20 -9.58 -11.10
CA ILE A 11 5.91 -9.45 -11.78
C ILE A 11 5.02 -10.68 -11.51
N GLN A 12 5.54 -11.84 -11.10
CA GLN A 12 4.70 -12.93 -10.60
C GLN A 12 4.19 -12.66 -9.18
N ALA A 13 4.92 -11.87 -8.39
CA ALA A 13 4.39 -11.29 -7.16
C ALA A 13 3.31 -10.22 -7.43
N ARG A 14 3.24 -9.65 -8.66
CA ARG A 14 2.15 -8.76 -9.15
C ARG A 14 0.75 -9.35 -8.96
N ASN A 15 0.62 -10.68 -8.88
CA ASN A 15 -0.67 -11.32 -8.64
C ASN A 15 -1.17 -11.24 -7.19
N GLN A 16 -0.39 -10.67 -6.26
CA GLN A 16 -0.79 -10.49 -4.85
C GLN A 16 -0.69 -9.04 -4.34
N SER A 17 -0.02 -8.13 -5.05
CA SER A 17 0.39 -6.81 -4.51
C SER A 17 -0.48 -5.61 -4.91
N GLY A 18 -1.34 -5.69 -5.94
CA GLY A 18 -2.25 -4.56 -6.26
C GLY A 18 -1.60 -3.30 -6.86
N VAL A 19 -0.29 -3.30 -7.13
CA VAL A 19 0.42 -2.18 -7.80
C VAL A 19 0.15 -2.21 -9.31
N THR A 20 -0.18 -1.04 -9.90
CA THR A 20 -0.49 -0.91 -11.33
C THR A 20 0.75 -0.97 -12.22
N GLU A 21 0.58 -1.34 -13.50
CA GLU A 21 1.69 -1.33 -14.47
C GLU A 21 2.23 0.09 -14.70
N GLU A 22 1.37 1.09 -14.57
CA GLU A 22 1.69 2.50 -14.65
C GLU A 22 2.62 2.93 -13.51
N ALA A 23 2.31 2.58 -12.26
CA ALA A 23 3.15 2.89 -11.10
C ALA A 23 4.55 2.26 -11.22
N LEU A 24 4.62 0.99 -11.65
CA LEU A 24 5.90 0.32 -11.91
C LEU A 24 6.74 1.03 -12.99
N ARG A 25 6.09 1.53 -14.05
CA ARG A 25 6.77 2.33 -15.09
C ARG A 25 7.28 3.65 -14.52
N GLU A 26 6.48 4.34 -13.72
CA GLU A 26 6.89 5.60 -13.08
C GLU A 26 8.09 5.41 -12.16
N PHE A 27 8.09 4.38 -11.31
CA PHE A 27 9.21 4.05 -10.44
C PHE A 27 10.49 3.81 -11.27
N SER A 28 10.38 3.03 -12.35
CA SER A 28 11.51 2.75 -13.23
C SER A 28 12.02 4.01 -13.96
N MET A 29 11.09 4.88 -14.39
CA MET A 29 11.45 6.14 -15.05
C MET A 29 12.17 7.08 -14.11
N MET A 30 11.71 7.22 -12.86
CA MET A 30 12.37 8.07 -11.87
C MET A 30 13.76 7.57 -11.51
N PHE A 31 13.93 6.26 -11.31
CA PHE A 31 15.26 5.71 -11.07
C PHE A 31 16.22 6.07 -12.21
N LYS A 32 15.80 5.85 -13.47
CA LYS A 32 16.62 6.17 -14.65
C LYS A 32 16.90 7.65 -14.82
N HIS A 33 16.01 8.52 -14.33
CA HIS A 33 16.21 9.96 -14.36
C HIS A 33 17.38 10.38 -13.45
N PHE A 34 17.50 9.75 -12.28
CA PHE A 34 18.56 10.03 -11.32
C PHE A 34 19.85 9.25 -11.58
N ASP A 35 19.79 8.06 -12.18
CA ASP A 35 20.97 7.28 -12.62
C ASP A 35 21.53 7.83 -13.94
N LYS A 36 22.05 9.07 -13.88
CA LYS A 36 22.60 9.78 -15.06
C LYS A 36 23.74 9.00 -15.73
N GLU A 37 24.53 8.29 -14.93
CA GLU A 37 25.67 7.50 -15.38
C GLU A 37 25.27 6.11 -15.91
N LYS A 38 24.00 5.72 -15.76
CA LYS A 38 23.46 4.41 -16.17
C LYS A 38 24.23 3.25 -15.57
N CYS A 39 24.70 3.42 -14.34
CA CYS A 39 25.49 2.43 -13.62
C CYS A 39 24.61 1.39 -12.89
N GLY A 40 23.29 1.60 -12.87
CA GLY A 40 22.32 0.69 -12.27
C GLY A 40 22.15 0.84 -10.75
N ARG A 41 22.72 1.90 -10.18
CA ARG A 41 22.68 2.22 -8.75
C ARG A 41 22.65 3.73 -8.53
N LEU A 42 22.06 4.15 -7.43
CA LEU A 42 22.04 5.55 -6.98
C LEU A 42 22.88 5.67 -5.71
N ASP A 43 23.67 6.72 -5.59
CA ASP A 43 24.22 7.07 -4.27
C ASP A 43 23.11 7.60 -3.34
N HIS A 44 23.39 7.74 -2.05
CA HIS A 44 22.41 8.20 -1.06
C HIS A 44 21.82 9.58 -1.39
N GLN A 45 22.58 10.51 -1.98
CA GLN A 45 22.07 11.84 -2.34
C GLN A 45 21.11 11.78 -3.54
N GLN A 46 21.47 11.00 -4.56
CA GLN A 46 20.64 10.73 -5.73
C GLN A 46 19.36 10.01 -5.34
N PHE A 47 19.46 8.97 -4.50
CA PHE A 47 18.30 8.22 -4.01
C PHE A 47 17.37 9.10 -3.16
N LYS A 48 17.91 9.89 -2.24
CA LYS A 48 17.13 10.87 -1.45
C LYS A 48 16.41 11.88 -2.33
N SER A 49 17.08 12.38 -3.36
CA SER A 49 16.48 13.30 -4.33
C SER A 49 15.37 12.63 -5.13
N CYS A 50 15.54 11.34 -5.46
CA CYS A 50 14.53 10.52 -6.12
C CYS A 50 13.26 10.37 -5.26
N LEU A 51 13.41 10.01 -3.98
CA LEU A 51 12.28 9.89 -3.06
C LEU A 51 11.49 11.20 -2.91
N ARG A 52 12.19 12.33 -2.78
CA ARG A 52 11.54 13.66 -2.73
C ARG A 52 10.79 14.00 -4.02
N ALA A 53 11.34 13.66 -5.18
CA ALA A 53 10.69 13.89 -6.48
C ALA A 53 9.41 13.04 -6.65
N LEU A 54 9.35 11.88 -5.99
CA LEU A 54 8.18 11.01 -5.90
C LEU A 54 7.17 11.44 -4.83
N GLY A 55 7.46 12.53 -4.08
CA GLY A 55 6.55 13.06 -3.07
C GLY A 55 6.70 12.45 -1.68
N TYR A 56 7.76 11.69 -1.39
CA TYR A 56 8.04 11.25 -0.02
C TYR A 56 8.38 12.43 0.87
N ASP A 57 7.69 12.53 2.00
CA ASP A 57 7.94 13.55 3.01
C ASP A 57 9.21 13.21 3.80
N LEU A 58 10.35 13.65 3.27
CA LEU A 58 11.64 13.58 3.94
C LEU A 58 12.01 14.98 4.44
N PRO A 59 11.98 15.22 5.77
CA PRO A 59 12.21 16.55 6.32
C PRO A 59 13.56 17.11 5.84
N MET A 60 13.58 18.40 5.53
CA MET A 60 14.82 19.13 5.26
C MET A 60 15.51 19.36 6.60
N VAL A 61 16.64 18.68 6.82
CA VAL A 61 17.52 18.97 7.97
C VAL A 61 18.75 19.73 7.49
N ASP A 62 19.36 20.51 8.39
CA ASP A 62 20.64 21.17 8.13
C ASP A 62 21.76 20.16 7.89
N GLU A 63 22.78 20.55 7.12
CA GLU A 63 23.94 19.71 6.85
C GLU A 63 24.60 19.23 8.16
N GLY A 64 24.74 17.92 8.31
CA GLY A 64 25.33 17.28 9.50
C GLY A 64 24.34 16.90 10.60
N GLN A 65 23.04 17.23 10.46
CA GLN A 65 22.00 16.72 11.35
C GLN A 65 21.58 15.30 10.96
N PRO A 66 21.20 14.46 11.95
CA PRO A 66 20.72 13.11 11.67
C PRO A 66 19.36 13.17 10.94
N GLU A 67 19.22 12.30 9.94
CA GLU A 67 17.97 12.13 9.18
C GLU A 67 17.35 10.79 9.55
N PRO A 68 16.58 10.71 10.65
CA PRO A 68 16.10 9.44 11.16
C PRO A 68 15.18 8.73 10.15
N GLU A 69 14.32 9.45 9.44
CA GLU A 69 13.41 8.88 8.45
C GLU A 69 14.19 8.29 7.27
N PHE A 70 15.14 9.05 6.73
CA PHE A 70 15.97 8.57 5.62
C PHE A 70 16.86 7.40 6.04
N ASN A 71 17.42 7.44 7.26
CA ASN A 71 18.22 6.34 7.79
C ASN A 71 17.43 5.04 7.94
N ARG A 72 16.17 5.10 8.37
CA ARG A 72 15.29 3.93 8.41
C ARG A 72 15.03 3.34 7.03
N ILE A 73 14.90 4.20 6.01
CA ILE A 73 14.77 3.73 4.62
C ILE A 73 16.07 3.05 4.19
N LEU A 74 17.23 3.64 4.49
CA LEU A 74 18.54 3.04 4.19
C LEU A 74 18.75 1.70 4.90
N ASP A 75 18.24 1.50 6.10
CA ASP A 75 18.31 0.18 6.78
C ASP A 75 17.60 -0.92 5.98
N ILE A 76 16.64 -0.56 5.12
CA ILE A 76 15.91 -1.49 4.26
C ILE A 76 16.62 -1.67 2.91
N VAL A 77 17.05 -0.58 2.28
CA VAL A 77 17.54 -0.59 0.88
C VAL A 77 19.06 -0.65 0.74
N ASP A 78 19.80 -0.31 1.79
CA ASP A 78 21.27 -0.40 1.87
C ASP A 78 21.68 -0.91 3.27
N PRO A 79 21.31 -2.17 3.62
CA PRO A 79 21.59 -2.72 4.95
C PRO A 79 23.10 -2.87 5.22
N ASN A 80 23.91 -2.98 4.17
CA ASN A 80 25.36 -3.10 4.27
C ASN A 80 26.05 -1.73 4.39
N ARG A 81 25.31 -0.63 4.22
CA ARG A 81 25.81 0.74 4.20
C ARG A 81 26.99 0.91 3.26
N ASP A 82 26.88 0.33 2.06
CA ASP A 82 27.91 0.43 1.03
C ASP A 82 27.86 1.75 0.26
N GLY A 83 26.85 2.58 0.54
CA GLY A 83 26.68 3.92 -0.03
C GLY A 83 25.81 3.96 -1.27
N TYR A 84 25.32 2.82 -1.74
CA TYR A 84 24.60 2.70 -2.99
C TYR A 84 23.28 1.94 -2.84
N VAL A 85 22.26 2.37 -3.58
CA VAL A 85 20.96 1.70 -3.68
C VAL A 85 20.79 1.20 -5.11
N THR A 86 20.65 -0.11 -5.28
CA THR A 86 20.47 -0.70 -6.61
C THR A 86 19.06 -0.50 -7.13
N LEU A 87 18.86 -0.63 -8.45
CA LEU A 87 17.51 -0.65 -9.02
C LEU A 87 16.61 -1.72 -8.37
N GLN A 88 17.19 -2.86 -7.99
CA GLN A 88 16.43 -3.95 -7.39
C GLN A 88 15.90 -3.55 -6.00
N ASP A 89 16.78 -3.03 -5.14
CA ASP A 89 16.41 -2.64 -3.77
C ASP A 89 15.44 -1.45 -3.77
N TYR A 90 15.67 -0.50 -4.67
CA TYR A 90 14.74 0.60 -4.93
C TYR A 90 13.36 0.11 -5.36
N MET A 91 13.27 -0.78 -6.37
CA MET A 91 11.98 -1.26 -6.85
C MET A 91 11.25 -2.07 -5.77
N ALA A 92 11.97 -2.90 -5.01
CA ALA A 92 11.39 -3.65 -3.91
C ALA A 92 10.80 -2.73 -2.83
N PHE A 93 11.52 -1.66 -2.46
CA PHE A 93 11.04 -0.66 -1.52
C PHE A 93 9.84 0.13 -2.04
N MET A 94 9.88 0.59 -3.30
CA MET A 94 8.77 1.34 -3.88
C MET A 94 7.51 0.49 -3.99
N ILE A 95 7.65 -0.78 -4.36
CA ILE A 95 6.54 -1.73 -4.38
C ILE A 95 6.01 -1.93 -2.97
N SER A 96 6.86 -2.19 -1.96
CA SER A 96 6.40 -2.40 -0.59
C SER A 96 5.63 -1.20 -0.06
N LYS A 97 6.10 0.02 -0.34
CA LYS A 97 5.43 1.26 0.08
C LYS A 97 4.11 1.52 -0.63
N GLU A 98 4.04 1.25 -1.94
CA GLU A 98 2.78 1.36 -2.68
C GLU A 98 1.74 0.35 -2.15
N THR A 99 2.20 -0.84 -1.74
CA THR A 99 1.32 -1.86 -1.17
C THR A 99 0.97 -1.68 0.31
N GLU A 100 1.77 -0.92 1.07
CA GLU A 100 1.47 -0.61 2.48
C GLU A 100 0.15 0.17 2.59
N ASN A 101 -0.23 0.99 1.59
CA ASN A 101 -1.48 1.76 1.59
C ASN A 101 -2.70 1.01 1.07
N ILE A 102 -2.53 0.04 0.15
CA ILE A 102 -3.63 -0.84 -0.33
C ILE A 102 -4.21 -1.70 0.82
N GLN A 103 -3.55 -1.67 1.97
CA GLN A 103 -3.90 -2.35 3.21
C GLN A 103 -4.26 -1.40 4.37
N SER A 104 -4.49 -0.10 4.15
CA SER A 104 -5.01 0.71 5.27
C SER A 104 -6.47 0.32 5.53
N SER A 105 -6.80 0.02 6.79
CA SER A 105 -8.16 -0.24 7.23
C SER A 105 -9.13 0.84 6.76
N GLU A 106 -8.67 2.09 6.68
CA GLU A 106 -9.46 3.24 6.29
C GLU A 106 -9.96 3.17 4.83
N GLU A 107 -9.13 2.70 3.88
CA GLU A 107 -9.57 2.60 2.48
C GLU A 107 -10.60 1.48 2.30
N ILE A 108 -10.40 0.35 2.99
CA ILE A 108 -11.36 -0.77 2.95
C ILE A 108 -12.68 -0.37 3.62
N GLU A 109 -12.63 0.35 4.74
CA GLU A 109 -13.81 0.92 5.38
C GLU A 109 -14.54 1.90 4.47
N MET A 110 -13.81 2.82 3.83
CA MET A 110 -14.40 3.75 2.87
C MET A 110 -15.05 3.03 1.69
N ALA A 111 -14.45 1.95 1.19
CA ALA A 111 -15.03 1.13 0.13
C ALA A 111 -16.36 0.50 0.59
N PHE A 112 -16.41 -0.14 1.77
CA PHE A 112 -17.65 -0.68 2.32
C PHE A 112 -18.70 0.40 2.57
N ARG A 113 -18.29 1.55 3.09
CA ARG A 113 -19.18 2.69 3.32
C ARG A 113 -19.81 3.19 2.02
N ALA A 114 -19.05 3.20 0.93
CA ALA A 114 -19.56 3.57 -0.40
C ALA A 114 -20.58 2.56 -0.97
N LEU A 115 -20.54 1.30 -0.54
CA LEU A 115 -21.56 0.30 -0.91
C LEU A 115 -22.88 0.50 -0.14
N SER A 116 -22.82 1.11 1.04
CA SER A 116 -24.00 1.38 1.84
C SER A 116 -24.83 2.52 1.26
N LYS A 117 -26.15 2.37 1.27
CA LYS A 117 -27.06 3.49 1.00
C LYS A 117 -26.85 4.57 2.05
N GLU A 118 -26.79 5.82 1.61
CA GLU A 118 -26.67 7.01 2.46
C GLU A 118 -25.40 7.04 3.35
N PHE A 119 -24.31 6.36 2.96
CA PHE A 119 -23.03 6.37 3.69
C PHE A 119 -23.16 5.98 5.16
N ARG A 120 -24.03 4.99 5.43
CA ARG A 120 -24.30 4.46 6.76
C ARG A 120 -23.08 3.73 7.34
N PRO A 121 -22.95 3.65 8.68
CA PRO A 121 -21.89 2.92 9.37
C PRO A 121 -22.08 1.38 9.32
N TYR A 122 -22.91 0.87 8.41
CA TYR A 122 -23.14 -0.56 8.19
C TYR A 122 -23.56 -0.82 6.74
N VAL A 123 -23.41 -2.06 6.31
CA VAL A 123 -23.89 -2.56 5.00
C VAL A 123 -24.93 -3.66 5.19
N THR A 124 -25.77 -3.92 4.19
CA THR A 124 -26.68 -5.07 4.18
C THR A 124 -26.21 -6.16 3.21
N ALA A 125 -26.72 -7.37 3.38
CA ALA A 125 -26.46 -8.46 2.44
C ALA A 125 -26.87 -8.08 1.00
N GLU A 126 -27.99 -7.38 0.82
CA GLU A 126 -28.44 -6.90 -0.48
C GLU A 126 -27.43 -5.93 -1.12
N GLU A 127 -26.88 -5.01 -0.34
CA GLU A 127 -25.88 -4.05 -0.81
C GLU A 127 -24.57 -4.76 -1.19
N LEU A 128 -24.16 -5.78 -0.45
CA LEU A 128 -23.00 -6.61 -0.78
C LEU A 128 -23.24 -7.40 -2.08
N TYR A 129 -24.37 -8.08 -2.23
CA TYR A 129 -24.68 -8.83 -3.45
C TYR A 129 -24.89 -7.93 -4.68
N ALA A 130 -25.31 -6.68 -4.48
CA ALA A 130 -25.48 -5.74 -5.58
C ALA A 130 -24.16 -5.20 -6.14
N ASN A 131 -23.09 -5.18 -5.32
CA ASN A 131 -21.82 -4.52 -5.67
C ASN A 131 -20.61 -5.46 -5.73
N LEU A 132 -20.72 -6.67 -5.18
CA LEU A 132 -19.64 -7.66 -5.12
C LEU A 132 -20.04 -8.95 -5.84
N THR A 133 -19.07 -9.81 -6.15
CA THR A 133 -19.39 -11.16 -6.63
C THR A 133 -20.08 -11.97 -5.52
N THR A 134 -20.86 -12.99 -5.89
CA THR A 134 -21.54 -13.87 -4.93
C THR A 134 -20.58 -14.43 -3.88
N GLU A 135 -19.40 -14.86 -4.30
CA GLU A 135 -18.37 -15.43 -3.43
C GLU A 135 -17.82 -14.40 -2.42
N GLN A 136 -17.59 -13.15 -2.87
CA GLN A 136 -17.14 -12.06 -2.03
C GLN A 136 -18.20 -11.61 -1.03
N ALA A 137 -19.46 -11.50 -1.47
CA ALA A 137 -20.58 -11.15 -0.61
C ALA A 137 -20.79 -12.21 0.48
N GLU A 138 -20.79 -13.49 0.12
CA GLU A 138 -20.89 -14.60 1.08
C GLU A 138 -19.73 -14.61 2.10
N TYR A 139 -18.51 -14.35 1.62
CA TYR A 139 -17.34 -14.24 2.49
C TYR A 139 -17.52 -13.14 3.55
N CYS A 140 -18.00 -11.96 3.15
CA CYS A 140 -18.25 -10.83 4.04
C CYS A 140 -19.38 -11.15 5.03
N ILE A 141 -20.52 -11.63 4.54
CA ILE A 141 -21.70 -11.96 5.36
C ILE A 141 -21.36 -13.00 6.43
N LYS A 142 -20.52 -14.00 6.10
CA LYS A 142 -20.13 -15.06 7.04
C LYS A 142 -19.20 -14.58 8.16
N ARG A 143 -18.47 -13.48 7.95
CA ARG A 143 -17.44 -12.99 8.88
C ARG A 143 -17.83 -11.70 9.61
N MET A 144 -18.70 -10.88 9.03
CA MET A 144 -19.20 -9.67 9.66
C MET A 144 -20.19 -9.99 10.78
N LYS A 145 -20.12 -9.23 11.86
CA LYS A 145 -21.11 -9.32 12.95
C LYS A 145 -22.30 -8.40 12.68
N PRO A 146 -23.46 -8.64 13.31
CA PRO A 146 -24.58 -7.72 13.24
C PRO A 146 -24.20 -6.34 13.77
N TYR A 147 -24.52 -5.29 13.01
CA TYR A 147 -24.27 -3.91 13.43
C TYR A 147 -25.18 -3.51 14.59
N THR A 148 -24.58 -2.87 15.59
CA THR A 148 -25.28 -2.30 16.74
C THR A 148 -25.02 -0.81 16.80
N ASP A 149 -26.09 -0.03 16.74
CA ASP A 149 -26.00 1.43 16.73
C ASP A 149 -25.43 1.95 18.06
N ALA A 150 -24.33 2.71 17.99
CA ALA A 150 -23.61 3.17 19.16
C ALA A 150 -24.43 4.12 20.06
N ILE A 151 -25.42 4.82 19.49
CA ILE A 151 -26.22 5.82 20.20
C ILE A 151 -27.40 5.15 20.91
N SER A 152 -28.14 4.31 20.19
CA SER A 152 -29.36 3.66 20.69
C SER A 152 -29.10 2.31 21.35
N GLY A 153 -27.91 1.72 21.15
CA GLY A 153 -27.56 0.38 21.62
C GLY A 153 -28.38 -0.74 20.96
N ARG A 154 -29.12 -0.42 19.88
CA ARG A 154 -30.00 -1.37 19.20
C ARG A 154 -29.30 -1.99 18.00
N SER A 155 -29.41 -3.30 17.88
CA SER A 155 -28.99 -3.99 16.66
C SER A 155 -29.91 -3.62 15.51
N ILE A 156 -29.31 -3.25 14.38
CA ILE A 156 -30.06 -2.95 13.16
C ILE A 156 -30.31 -4.26 12.42
N GLN A 157 -31.59 -4.55 12.15
CA GLN A 157 -31.96 -5.79 11.46
C GLN A 157 -31.34 -5.82 10.06
N GLY A 158 -30.54 -6.86 9.80
CA GLY A 158 -29.86 -7.05 8.52
C GLY A 158 -28.64 -6.13 8.30
N GLY A 159 -28.29 -5.28 9.27
CA GLY A 159 -27.07 -4.48 9.22
C GLY A 159 -25.85 -5.30 9.63
N LEU A 160 -24.77 -5.16 8.87
CA LEU A 160 -23.48 -5.83 9.07
C LEU A 160 -22.40 -4.78 9.37
N ASP A 161 -21.64 -5.03 10.42
CA ASP A 161 -20.58 -4.17 10.92
C ASP A 161 -19.28 -4.41 10.13
N TYR A 162 -19.04 -3.54 9.14
CA TYR A 162 -17.82 -3.60 8.34
C TYR A 162 -16.61 -3.00 9.06
N GLU A 163 -16.79 -1.97 9.90
CA GLU A 163 -15.69 -1.33 10.64
C GLU A 163 -15.01 -2.34 11.56
N GLN A 164 -15.80 -3.09 12.36
CA GLN A 164 -15.25 -4.14 13.21
C GLN A 164 -14.60 -5.26 12.42
N PHE A 165 -15.18 -5.63 11.26
CA PHE A 165 -14.62 -6.65 10.39
C PHE A 165 -13.26 -6.24 9.81
N VAL A 166 -13.15 -5.00 9.35
CA VAL A 166 -11.92 -4.45 8.80
C VAL A 166 -10.85 -4.31 9.89
N HIS A 167 -11.19 -3.75 11.05
CA HIS A 167 -10.28 -3.70 12.20
C HIS A 167 -9.76 -5.08 12.60
N ALA A 168 -10.63 -6.10 12.61
CA ALA A 168 -10.21 -7.46 12.95
C ALA A 168 -9.25 -8.06 11.90
N LEU A 169 -9.44 -7.75 10.61
CA LEU A 169 -8.54 -8.21 9.54
C LEU A 169 -7.15 -7.59 9.63
N PHE A 170 -7.05 -6.33 10.06
CA PHE A 170 -5.78 -5.60 10.13
C PHE A 170 -5.06 -5.67 11.49
N GLN A 171 -5.71 -6.22 12.52
CA GLN A 171 -5.09 -6.52 13.81
C GLN A 171 -4.58 -7.97 13.93
N SER A 172 -4.65 -8.76 12.85
CA SER A 172 -4.29 -10.19 12.79
C SER A 172 -2.88 -10.44 12.28
#